data_AF-A0A4R8V4F1-F1
#
_entry.id   AF-A0A4R8V4F1-F1
#
_cell.length_a   1.000
_cell.length_b   1.000
_cell.length_c   1.000
_cell.angle_alpha   90.00
_cell.angle_beta   90.00
_cell.angle_gamma   90.00
#
_symmetry.space_group_name_H-M   'P 1'
#
loop_
_entity.id
_entity.type
_entity.pdbx_description
1 polymer ?
#
loop_
_entity_poly.entity_id
_entity_poly.type
_entity_poly.pdbx_seq_one_letter_code
_entity_poly.pdbx_strand_id
1 'polypeptide(L)'
;MPVVQNGASTERGSALMAVIGVMGVLIVITLTLTTATLYSLDFTRSTRASVQSVAAAESGVSAAQLSLTQGICRPNYTRASPQFTAEVAYSLSSSDDVWVAGCPAASVAAVRVRVVSTGSALTGPASDQTRIEAIFEYESAAPTGVQPSGAAMYLYGGVVFMNNADLLVAKSGRAAIQVKNGSVSCSNNTVIEGDVVVSAGNLNISGCSIEGNAWATGAATLGAVTGNLTASSVNLSGAQLTNRVGGVYTRYTVETPIPTVPPWVDLNYAPSDWIDASGVPYQVTSIGANCTIDASTLTAAANGGRPVIINALSVCPSGVTAVGTVKLSSDVVIFANNFTFVNNVQFQSSSTSRHKVWFITPDLVADHLPTCGASQGDFWMKNSFTIAPTLDAMTYTPCRFNAMNNFEWRGQLYANGANDFKNNTRFESAPLGLPGIDLDTGTVTGGGSAGAVPRLGNMTSMRDLSDG
;
A
#
# COMPACT_ATOMS: atom_id res chain seq x y z
N MET A 1 -25.81 61.88 109.78
CA MET A 1 -25.63 60.58 109.11
C MET A 1 -26.47 60.59 107.84
N PRO A 2 -25.85 60.47 106.65
CA PRO A 2 -26.55 60.60 105.37
C PRO A 2 -27.15 59.25 104.94
N VAL A 3 -28.33 59.30 104.31
CA VAL A 3 -28.98 58.15 103.67
C VAL A 3 -28.79 58.28 102.16
N VAL A 4 -28.21 57.24 101.58
CA VAL A 4 -27.90 57.09 100.15
C VAL A 4 -29.19 56.77 99.40
N GLN A 5 -29.50 57.55 98.36
CA GLN A 5 -30.49 57.19 97.33
C GLN A 5 -29.76 56.50 96.15
N ASN A 6 -30.06 55.22 95.92
CA ASN A 6 -29.58 54.47 94.77
C ASN A 6 -30.58 54.62 93.60
N GLY A 7 -30.09 55.13 92.46
CA GLY A 7 -30.81 55.14 91.19
C GLY A 7 -30.81 53.76 90.55
N ALA A 8 -31.98 53.16 90.42
CA ALA A 8 -32.19 51.86 89.78
C ALA A 8 -33.16 51.99 88.59
N SER A 9 -32.69 52.55 87.46
CA SER A 9 -33.46 52.56 86.21
C SER A 9 -32.63 52.92 84.97
N THR A 10 -31.56 52.17 84.64
CA THR A 10 -30.81 52.40 83.38
C THR A 10 -30.13 51.19 82.70
N GLU A 11 -30.20 49.96 83.24
CA GLU A 11 -29.38 48.82 82.76
C GLU A 11 -30.11 47.82 81.81
N ARG A 12 -31.39 48.02 81.47
CA ARG A 12 -32.13 47.06 80.61
C ARG A 12 -31.91 47.25 79.10
N GLY A 13 -31.39 48.40 78.67
CA GLY A 13 -31.08 48.67 77.25
C GLY A 13 -29.70 48.16 76.81
N SER A 14 -28.70 48.17 77.70
CA SER A 14 -27.32 47.73 77.44
C SER A 14 -27.23 46.20 77.25
N ALA A 15 -27.95 45.43 78.05
CA ALA A 15 -28.00 43.97 77.95
C ALA A 15 -28.62 43.47 76.63
N LEU A 16 -29.64 44.17 76.11
CA LEU A 16 -30.31 43.79 74.87
C LEU A 16 -29.44 44.08 73.64
N MET A 17 -28.67 45.19 73.67
CA MET A 17 -27.70 45.52 72.62
C MET A 17 -26.51 44.55 72.61
N ALA A 18 -26.05 44.08 73.77
CA ALA A 18 -24.99 43.07 73.86
C ALA A 18 -25.42 41.72 73.25
N VAL A 19 -26.66 41.28 73.51
CA VAL A 19 -27.20 40.03 72.93
C VAL A 19 -27.38 40.14 71.43
N ILE A 20 -27.89 41.27 70.91
CA ILE A 20 -28.02 41.50 69.48
C ILE A 20 -26.65 41.54 68.79
N GLY A 21 -25.64 42.14 69.43
CA GLY A 21 -24.26 42.14 68.93
C GLY A 21 -23.66 40.74 68.82
N VAL A 22 -23.83 39.91 69.86
CA VAL A 22 -23.34 38.51 69.86
C VAL A 22 -24.10 37.64 68.86
N MET A 23 -25.42 37.80 68.75
CA MET A 23 -26.22 37.11 67.72
C MET A 23 -25.81 37.53 66.30
N GLY A 24 -25.55 38.81 66.07
CA GLY A 24 -25.05 39.30 64.78
C GLY A 24 -23.72 38.66 64.38
N VAL A 25 -22.78 38.56 65.33
CA VAL A 25 -21.48 37.91 65.10
C VAL A 25 -21.66 36.40 64.82
N LEU A 26 -22.52 35.70 65.57
CA LEU A 26 -22.80 34.28 65.35
C LEU A 26 -23.45 34.02 63.98
N ILE A 27 -24.34 34.91 63.52
CA ILE A 27 -24.94 34.82 62.18
C ILE A 27 -23.87 34.97 61.10
N VAL A 28 -22.96 35.95 61.22
CA VAL A 28 -21.88 36.14 60.24
C VAL A 28 -20.96 34.92 60.19
N ILE A 29 -20.58 34.37 61.35
CA ILE A 29 -19.70 33.17 61.43
C ILE A 29 -20.40 31.93 60.84
N THR A 30 -21.69 31.73 61.12
CA THR A 30 -22.43 30.59 60.57
C THR A 30 -22.63 30.73 59.06
N LEU A 31 -22.85 31.94 58.55
CA LEU A 31 -22.97 32.18 57.11
C LEU A 31 -21.66 31.90 56.38
N THR A 32 -20.51 32.32 56.93
CA THR A 32 -19.19 32.08 56.32
C THR A 32 -18.78 30.62 56.37
N LEU A 33 -19.11 29.90 57.44
CA LEU A 33 -18.91 28.44 57.52
C LEU A 33 -19.79 27.68 56.51
N THR A 34 -21.04 28.12 56.35
CA THR A 34 -21.97 27.49 55.40
C THR A 34 -21.51 27.73 53.95
N THR A 35 -21.04 28.94 53.62
CA THR A 35 -20.49 29.20 52.27
C THR A 35 -19.20 28.42 52.04
N ALA A 36 -18.27 28.38 52.99
CA ALA A 36 -17.02 27.62 52.87
C ALA A 36 -17.27 26.11 52.67
N THR A 37 -18.25 25.54 53.39
CA THR A 37 -18.63 24.12 53.24
C THR A 37 -19.27 23.85 51.87
N LEU A 38 -20.15 24.72 51.38
CA LEU A 38 -20.72 24.60 50.03
C LEU A 38 -19.64 24.67 48.94
N TYR A 39 -18.72 25.64 49.01
CA TYR A 39 -17.59 25.73 48.08
C TYR A 39 -16.71 24.47 48.12
N SER A 40 -16.45 23.91 49.30
CA SER A 40 -15.65 22.68 49.43
C SER A 40 -16.35 21.45 48.83
N LEU A 41 -17.67 21.36 48.95
CA LEU A 41 -18.47 20.28 48.36
C LEU A 41 -18.52 20.38 46.84
N ASP A 42 -18.68 21.59 46.31
CA ASP A 42 -18.70 21.81 44.85
C ASP A 42 -17.33 21.53 44.23
N PHE A 43 -16.24 21.98 44.87
CA PHE A 43 -14.89 21.66 44.44
C PHE A 43 -14.67 20.13 44.45
N THR A 44 -15.05 19.45 45.53
CA THR A 44 -14.91 17.99 45.64
C THR A 44 -15.73 17.26 44.59
N ARG A 45 -16.96 17.73 44.28
CA ARG A 45 -17.82 17.16 43.24
C ARG A 45 -17.23 17.35 41.85
N SER A 46 -16.72 18.54 41.54
CA SER A 46 -16.06 18.84 40.27
C SER A 46 -14.78 18.01 40.09
N THR A 47 -13.92 17.92 41.10
CA THR A 47 -12.72 17.08 41.01
C THR A 47 -13.08 15.59 40.81
N ARG A 48 -14.10 15.08 41.50
CA ARG A 48 -14.56 13.70 41.30
C ARG A 48 -15.13 13.49 39.90
N ALA A 49 -15.92 14.43 39.39
CA ALA A 49 -16.49 14.36 38.05
C ALA A 49 -15.38 14.37 36.99
N SER A 50 -14.41 15.27 37.09
CA SER A 50 -13.24 15.33 36.22
C SER A 50 -12.40 14.05 36.23
N VAL A 51 -12.12 13.47 37.41
CA VAL A 51 -11.40 12.17 37.47
C VAL A 51 -12.22 11.05 36.84
N GLN A 52 -13.55 11.05 37.00
CA GLN A 52 -14.42 10.07 36.39
C GLN A 52 -14.49 10.21 34.86
N SER A 53 -14.57 11.44 34.33
CA SER A 53 -14.64 11.68 32.90
C SER A 53 -13.32 11.30 32.21
N VAL A 54 -12.17 11.62 32.81
CA VAL A 54 -10.84 11.18 32.34
C VAL A 54 -10.75 9.65 32.34
N ALA A 55 -11.06 9.01 33.46
CA ALA A 55 -11.00 7.54 33.56
C ALA A 55 -11.97 6.85 32.58
N ALA A 56 -13.14 7.44 32.35
CA ALA A 56 -14.09 6.94 31.35
C ALA A 56 -13.55 7.10 29.92
N ALA A 57 -12.93 8.23 29.60
CA ALA A 57 -12.31 8.47 28.29
C ALA A 57 -11.17 7.48 28.02
N GLU A 58 -10.26 7.27 28.98
CA GLU A 58 -9.17 6.28 28.87
C GLU A 58 -9.70 4.84 28.73
N SER A 59 -10.80 4.52 29.42
CA SER A 59 -11.47 3.23 29.29
C SER A 59 -12.00 3.01 27.88
N GLY A 60 -12.51 4.06 27.23
CA GLY A 60 -12.99 3.97 25.85
C GLY A 60 -11.86 3.73 24.84
N VAL A 61 -10.71 4.38 25.03
CA VAL A 61 -9.51 4.08 24.23
C VAL A 61 -9.07 2.63 24.43
N SER A 62 -9.03 2.17 25.67
CA SER A 62 -8.63 0.79 26.01
C SER A 62 -9.58 -0.25 25.40
N ALA A 63 -10.90 0.02 25.40
CA ALA A 63 -11.90 -0.85 24.80
C ALA A 63 -11.78 -0.93 23.28
N ALA A 64 -11.51 0.20 22.62
CA ALA A 64 -11.23 0.25 21.20
C ALA A 64 -9.93 -0.50 20.86
N GLN A 65 -8.85 -0.26 21.62
CA GLN A 65 -7.56 -0.93 21.44
C GLN A 65 -7.67 -2.46 21.57
N LEU A 66 -8.40 -2.96 22.57
CA LEU A 66 -8.61 -4.40 22.73
C LEU A 66 -9.35 -5.02 21.54
N SER A 67 -10.38 -4.35 21.02
CA SER A 67 -11.14 -4.85 19.87
C SER A 67 -10.28 -4.84 18.60
N LEU A 68 -9.53 -3.76 18.40
CA LEU A 68 -8.64 -3.58 17.26
C LEU A 68 -7.45 -4.57 17.26
N THR A 69 -6.89 -4.90 18.42
CA THR A 69 -5.84 -5.92 18.54
C THR A 69 -6.34 -7.33 18.22
N GLN A 70 -7.65 -7.58 18.36
CA GLN A 70 -8.32 -8.82 17.93
C GLN A 70 -8.71 -8.80 16.44
N GLY A 71 -8.37 -7.76 15.68
CA GLY A 71 -8.74 -7.58 14.27
C GLY A 71 -10.20 -7.16 14.06
N ILE A 72 -10.93 -6.81 15.13
CA ILE A 72 -12.33 -6.38 15.05
C ILE A 72 -12.36 -4.85 15.09
N CYS A 73 -12.63 -4.22 13.96
CA CYS A 73 -12.84 -2.78 13.89
C CYS A 73 -14.33 -2.44 13.82
N ARG A 74 -14.78 -1.55 14.71
CA ARG A 74 -16.10 -0.91 14.66
C ARG A 74 -15.92 0.61 14.59
N PRO A 75 -16.81 1.33 13.88
CA PRO A 75 -16.70 2.78 13.79
C PRO A 75 -16.83 3.45 15.16
N ASN A 76 -17.64 2.87 16.06
CA ASN A 76 -17.89 3.40 17.39
C ASN A 76 -17.87 2.29 18.46
N TYR A 77 -17.35 2.61 19.65
CA TYR A 77 -17.44 1.80 20.87
C TYR A 77 -18.12 2.62 21.97
N THR A 78 -19.16 2.06 22.58
CA THR A 78 -19.91 2.75 23.63
C THR A 78 -20.10 1.84 24.84
N ARG A 79 -20.11 2.44 26.03
CA ARG A 79 -20.46 1.75 27.27
C ARG A 79 -21.11 2.75 28.22
N ALA A 80 -22.05 2.30 29.04
CA ALA A 80 -22.75 3.15 30.01
C ALA A 80 -22.06 3.21 31.39
N SER A 81 -21.17 2.27 31.70
CA SER A 81 -20.42 2.24 32.96
C SER A 81 -19.05 1.57 32.77
N PRO A 82 -17.94 2.32 32.80
CA PRO A 82 -17.88 3.80 32.75
C PRO A 82 -18.55 4.35 31.47
N GLN A 83 -19.10 5.57 31.53
CA GLN A 83 -19.82 6.18 30.40
C GLN A 83 -18.85 6.79 29.39
N PHE A 84 -18.72 6.17 28.22
CA PHE A 84 -17.89 6.68 27.13
C PHE A 84 -18.48 6.41 25.75
N THR A 85 -18.05 7.22 24.79
CA THR A 85 -18.20 7.00 23.35
C THR A 85 -16.84 7.19 22.69
N ALA A 86 -16.30 6.15 22.08
CA ALA A 86 -15.06 6.19 21.33
C ALA A 86 -15.31 6.01 19.84
N GLU A 87 -14.82 6.94 19.03
CA GLU A 87 -14.96 6.98 17.58
C GLU A 87 -13.62 6.63 16.92
N VAL A 88 -13.67 5.83 15.86
CA VAL A 88 -12.50 5.40 15.09
C VAL A 88 -12.40 6.18 13.80
N ALA A 89 -11.19 6.61 13.46
CA ALA A 89 -10.81 7.13 12.16
C ALA A 89 -9.47 6.55 11.72
N TYR A 90 -9.14 6.61 10.43
CA TYR A 90 -7.86 6.11 9.91
C TYR A 90 -7.19 7.13 8.98
N SER A 91 -5.88 6.96 8.78
CA SER A 91 -5.08 7.76 7.85
C SER A 91 -4.27 6.85 6.91
N LEU A 92 -4.11 7.30 5.66
CA LEU A 92 -3.28 6.64 4.64
C LEU A 92 -1.81 7.12 4.68
N SER A 93 -1.55 8.20 5.42
CA SER A 93 -0.23 8.77 5.57
C SER A 93 0.33 8.43 6.94
N SER A 94 1.64 8.26 7.05
CA SER A 94 2.35 8.11 8.32
C SER A 94 2.55 9.44 9.05
N SER A 95 2.46 10.57 8.34
CA SER A 95 2.74 11.91 8.88
C SER A 95 1.56 12.89 8.82
N ASP A 96 0.68 12.79 7.82
CA ASP A 96 -0.31 13.85 7.55
C ASP A 96 -1.57 13.70 8.41
N ASP A 97 -2.08 14.78 9.01
CA ASP A 97 -3.29 14.74 9.85
C ASP A 97 -4.60 14.75 9.05
N VAL A 98 -4.63 14.05 7.92
CA VAL A 98 -5.85 13.78 7.16
C VAL A 98 -6.45 12.46 7.65
N TRP A 99 -7.66 12.54 8.20
CA TRP A 99 -8.34 11.42 8.85
C TRP A 99 -9.68 11.12 8.19
N VAL A 100 -9.92 9.87 7.85
CA VAL A 100 -11.19 9.36 7.32
C VAL A 100 -11.95 8.67 8.44
N ALA A 101 -13.21 9.05 8.65
CA ALA A 101 -14.04 8.47 9.70
C ALA A 101 -14.42 7.02 9.41
N GLY A 102 -14.43 6.19 10.45
CA GLY A 102 -14.78 4.78 10.40
C GLY A 102 -13.57 3.84 10.36
N CYS A 103 -13.84 2.58 10.06
CA CYS A 103 -12.83 1.53 9.97
C CYS A 103 -12.26 1.43 8.54
N PRO A 104 -10.96 1.20 8.38
CA PRO A 104 -10.37 0.95 7.07
C PRO A 104 -10.94 -0.35 6.49
N ALA A 105 -11.37 -0.31 5.23
CA ALA A 105 -11.77 -1.50 4.50
C ALA A 105 -10.55 -2.37 4.17
N ALA A 106 -10.76 -3.66 3.88
CA ALA A 106 -9.66 -4.60 3.62
C ALA A 106 -8.80 -4.28 2.39
N SER A 107 -9.23 -3.39 1.51
CA SER A 107 -8.47 -2.93 0.34
C SER A 107 -7.81 -1.57 0.55
N VAL A 108 -7.88 -1.00 1.76
CA VAL A 108 -7.39 0.32 2.09
C VAL A 108 -6.10 0.18 2.89
N ALA A 109 -4.99 0.63 2.30
CA ALA A 109 -3.66 0.66 2.93
C ALA A 109 -3.57 1.77 3.99
N ALA A 110 -4.40 1.69 5.02
CA ALA A 110 -4.30 2.56 6.18
C ALA A 110 -3.03 2.23 6.97
N VAL A 111 -2.32 3.27 7.41
CA VAL A 111 -1.03 3.16 8.13
C VAL A 111 -1.18 3.58 9.59
N ARG A 112 -2.22 4.37 9.90
CA ARG A 112 -2.54 4.82 11.26
C ARG A 112 -4.03 4.73 11.54
N VAL A 113 -4.37 4.43 12.78
CA VAL A 113 -5.72 4.50 13.32
C VAL A 113 -5.75 5.47 14.48
N ARG A 114 -6.76 6.34 14.49
CA ARG A 114 -7.05 7.28 15.56
C ARG A 114 -8.32 6.84 16.27
N VAL A 115 -8.25 6.83 17.60
CA VAL A 115 -9.40 6.64 18.47
C VAL A 115 -9.60 7.93 19.25
N VAL A 116 -10.77 8.56 19.11
CA VAL A 116 -11.16 9.72 19.93
C VAL A 116 -12.25 9.25 20.89
N SER A 117 -11.94 9.25 22.18
CA SER A 117 -12.85 8.79 23.23
C SER A 117 -13.35 9.96 24.06
N THR A 118 -14.66 10.16 24.08
CA THR A 118 -15.34 11.12 24.96
C THR A 118 -15.88 10.38 26.17
N GLY A 119 -15.30 10.62 27.35
CA GLY A 119 -15.77 10.11 28.63
C GLY A 119 -16.68 11.12 29.34
N SER A 120 -17.68 10.65 30.07
CA SER A 120 -18.58 11.51 30.85
C SER A 120 -18.67 11.05 32.31
N ALA A 121 -18.71 11.99 33.24
CA ALA A 121 -18.90 11.69 34.65
C ALA A 121 -20.29 11.10 34.93
N LEU A 122 -20.36 10.01 35.68
CA LEU A 122 -21.63 9.42 36.14
C LEU A 122 -22.20 10.12 37.38
N THR A 123 -21.32 10.78 38.16
CA THR A 123 -21.69 11.54 39.36
C THR A 123 -21.10 12.94 39.32
N GLY A 124 -21.94 13.96 39.19
CA GLY A 124 -21.52 15.36 39.03
C GLY A 124 -22.45 16.12 38.08
N PRO A 125 -22.14 17.37 37.70
CA PRO A 125 -22.80 18.02 36.57
C PRO A 125 -22.67 17.13 35.34
N ALA A 126 -23.77 16.80 34.67
CA ALA A 126 -23.80 15.91 33.51
C ALA A 126 -22.97 16.41 32.30
N SER A 127 -22.38 17.59 32.40
CA SER A 127 -21.56 18.23 31.36
C SER A 127 -20.06 17.99 31.50
N ASP A 128 -19.57 17.39 32.60
CA ASP A 128 -18.12 17.17 32.75
C ASP A 128 -17.70 16.03 31.82
N GLN A 129 -17.12 16.42 30.70
CA GLN A 129 -16.65 15.54 29.64
C GLN A 129 -15.15 15.71 29.48
N THR A 130 -14.50 14.63 29.07
CA THR A 130 -13.08 14.65 28.71
C THR A 130 -12.92 13.91 27.40
N ARG A 131 -12.15 14.48 26.48
CA ARG A 131 -11.91 13.90 25.16
C ARG A 131 -10.44 13.52 25.03
N ILE A 132 -10.17 12.23 24.96
CA ILE A 132 -8.81 11.71 24.78
C ILE A 132 -8.66 11.22 23.35
N GLU A 133 -7.61 11.66 22.69
CA GLU A 133 -7.17 11.11 21.41
C GLU A 133 -6.00 10.15 21.63
N ALA A 134 -6.09 8.97 21.04
CA ALA A 134 -4.97 8.05 20.89
C ALA A 134 -4.75 7.71 19.41
N ILE A 135 -3.49 7.71 18.99
CA ILE A 135 -3.06 7.30 17.65
C ILE A 135 -2.23 6.03 17.76
N PHE A 136 -2.54 5.08 16.91
CA PHE A 136 -1.86 3.80 16.79
C PHE A 136 -1.31 3.64 15.38
N GLU A 137 -0.16 2.98 15.27
CA GLU A 137 0.24 2.34 14.02
C GLU A 137 -0.79 1.28 13.63
N TYR A 138 -0.96 1.07 12.33
CA TYR A 138 -1.92 0.12 11.82
C TYR A 138 -1.38 -0.59 10.59
N GLU A 139 -1.49 -1.92 10.61
CA GLU A 139 -1.21 -2.78 9.47
C GLU A 139 -2.57 -3.21 8.89
N SER A 140 -2.86 -2.76 7.67
CA SER A 140 -4.12 -3.06 7.00
C SER A 140 -4.28 -4.54 6.72
N ALA A 141 -5.54 -5.00 6.68
CA ALA A 141 -5.83 -6.32 6.15
C ALA A 141 -5.32 -6.41 4.70
N ALA A 142 -4.74 -7.55 4.33
CA ALA A 142 -4.46 -7.86 2.94
C ALA A 142 -5.49 -8.90 2.47
N PRO A 143 -6.18 -8.66 1.34
CA PRO A 143 -7.11 -9.66 0.79
C PRO A 143 -6.35 -10.94 0.38
N THR A 144 -7.04 -12.07 0.47
CA THR A 144 -6.57 -13.36 -0.06
C THR A 144 -6.39 -13.30 -1.56
N GLY A 145 -5.43 -14.05 -2.09
CA GLY A 145 -5.09 -14.06 -3.50
C GLY A 145 -3.99 -13.08 -3.89
N VAL A 146 -3.37 -13.32 -5.04
CA VAL A 146 -2.33 -12.45 -5.60
C VAL A 146 -2.94 -11.11 -6.01
N GLN A 147 -2.42 -10.02 -5.44
CA GLN A 147 -2.91 -8.66 -5.67
C GLN A 147 -2.11 -7.95 -6.78
N PRO A 148 -2.78 -7.23 -7.68
CA PRO A 148 -2.10 -6.44 -8.71
C PRO A 148 -1.32 -5.30 -8.08
N SER A 149 -0.02 -5.20 -8.40
CA SER A 149 0.88 -4.13 -7.97
C SER A 149 1.97 -3.90 -9.02
N GLY A 150 2.67 -2.78 -8.95
CA GLY A 150 3.84 -2.46 -9.80
C GLY A 150 3.52 -1.83 -11.15
N ALA A 151 4.59 -1.54 -11.89
CA ALA A 151 4.54 -1.03 -13.26
C ALA A 151 4.21 -2.14 -14.28
N ALA A 152 3.81 -1.75 -15.49
CA ALA A 152 3.57 -2.69 -16.58
C ALA A 152 4.85 -3.43 -16.96
N MET A 153 5.96 -2.70 -17.02
CA MET A 153 7.29 -3.26 -17.23
C MET A 153 8.24 -2.70 -16.17
N TYR A 154 8.62 -3.54 -15.22
CA TYR A 154 9.77 -3.30 -14.35
C TYR A 154 10.98 -4.02 -14.91
N LEU A 155 12.05 -3.27 -15.11
CA LEU A 155 13.29 -3.77 -15.68
C LEU A 155 14.44 -3.33 -14.78
N TYR A 156 15.08 -4.28 -14.11
CA TYR A 156 16.26 -3.94 -13.33
C TYR A 156 17.40 -3.52 -14.25
N GLY A 157 17.57 -4.22 -15.37
CA GLY A 157 18.51 -3.90 -16.44
C GLY A 157 17.93 -2.98 -17.52
N GLY A 158 18.71 -2.69 -18.57
CA GLY A 158 18.26 -1.89 -19.71
C GLY A 158 17.27 -2.61 -20.64
N VAL A 159 16.71 -1.87 -21.60
CA VAL A 159 15.81 -2.41 -22.62
C VAL A 159 16.00 -1.73 -23.97
N VAL A 160 15.79 -2.51 -25.03
CA VAL A 160 15.86 -2.09 -26.42
C VAL A 160 14.55 -2.40 -27.13
N PHE A 161 13.87 -1.36 -27.62
CA PHE A 161 12.70 -1.44 -28.49
C PHE A 161 13.09 -1.06 -29.92
N MET A 162 12.89 -1.95 -30.89
CA MET A 162 13.29 -1.70 -32.28
C MET A 162 12.32 -2.30 -33.29
N ASN A 163 12.25 -1.65 -34.47
CA ASN A 163 11.57 -2.14 -35.67
C ASN A 163 10.07 -2.40 -35.44
N ASN A 164 9.31 -1.31 -35.26
CA ASN A 164 7.86 -1.30 -35.05
C ASN A 164 7.44 -2.05 -33.77
N ALA A 165 8.06 -1.73 -32.63
CA ALA A 165 7.51 -2.15 -31.35
C ALA A 165 6.34 -1.21 -30.97
N ASP A 166 5.16 -1.75 -30.74
CA ASP A 166 3.97 -1.01 -30.33
C ASP A 166 3.63 -1.36 -28.87
N LEU A 167 3.82 -0.41 -27.97
CA LEU A 167 3.59 -0.62 -26.54
C LEU A 167 2.35 0.19 -26.12
N LEU A 168 1.24 -0.52 -25.93
CA LEU A 168 0.01 0.02 -25.37
C LEU A 168 0.03 -0.14 -23.86
N VAL A 169 0.66 0.80 -23.16
CA VAL A 169 0.60 0.80 -21.70
C VAL A 169 -0.46 1.80 -21.25
N ALA A 170 -1.55 1.26 -20.71
CA ALA A 170 -2.67 2.08 -20.25
C ALA A 170 -2.18 3.18 -19.29
N LYS A 171 -2.77 4.37 -19.46
CA LYS A 171 -2.53 5.59 -18.69
C LYS A 171 -3.07 5.46 -17.25
N SER A 172 -2.52 4.52 -16.49
CA SER A 172 -2.62 4.54 -15.03
C SER A 172 -1.66 5.64 -14.54
N GLY A 173 -1.96 6.35 -13.46
CA GLY A 173 -1.13 7.46 -12.94
C GLY A 173 0.27 7.05 -12.42
N ARG A 174 0.85 5.96 -12.92
CA ARG A 174 2.17 5.40 -12.61
C ARG A 174 2.98 5.30 -13.91
N ALA A 175 4.31 5.39 -13.80
CA ALA A 175 5.17 5.14 -14.95
C ALA A 175 4.97 3.71 -15.46
N ALA A 176 4.58 3.61 -16.74
CA ALA A 176 4.35 2.40 -17.50
C ALA A 176 5.59 1.49 -17.53
N ILE A 177 6.74 2.11 -17.79
CA ILE A 177 8.04 1.45 -17.89
C ILE A 177 8.96 2.03 -16.84
N GLN A 178 9.49 1.15 -15.99
CA GLN A 178 10.44 1.50 -14.95
C GLN A 178 11.75 0.75 -15.18
N VAL A 179 12.84 1.50 -15.37
CA VAL A 179 14.19 0.96 -15.50
C VAL A 179 15.02 1.36 -14.30
N LYS A 180 15.48 0.40 -13.50
CA LYS A 180 16.26 0.67 -12.28
C LYS A 180 17.71 1.00 -12.60
N ASN A 181 18.40 0.14 -13.34
CA ASN A 181 19.82 0.22 -13.66
C ASN A 181 20.09 -0.20 -15.12
N GLY A 182 20.06 0.77 -16.02
CA GLY A 182 20.23 0.52 -17.44
C GLY A 182 19.66 1.66 -18.27
N SER A 183 19.91 1.61 -19.58
CA SER A 183 19.37 2.58 -20.52
C SER A 183 18.14 2.03 -21.23
N VAL A 184 17.22 2.92 -21.58
CA VAL A 184 16.14 2.63 -22.53
C VAL A 184 16.61 3.08 -23.90
N SER A 185 16.59 2.17 -24.88
CA SER A 185 16.80 2.50 -26.28
C SER A 185 15.54 2.17 -27.07
N CYS A 186 15.12 3.11 -27.91
CA CYS A 186 13.89 3.00 -28.67
C CYS A 186 14.15 3.52 -30.08
N SER A 187 13.80 2.74 -31.10
CA SER A 187 14.00 3.13 -32.49
C SER A 187 13.00 2.56 -33.48
N ASN A 188 13.05 3.10 -34.71
CA ASN A 188 12.38 2.60 -35.92
C ASN A 188 10.86 2.41 -35.73
N ASN A 189 10.11 3.51 -35.76
CA ASN A 189 8.65 3.58 -35.70
C ASN A 189 8.04 2.88 -34.46
N THR A 190 8.80 2.82 -33.38
CA THR A 190 8.28 2.34 -32.09
C THR A 190 7.42 3.43 -31.45
N VAL A 191 6.28 3.04 -30.89
CA VAL A 191 5.42 3.93 -30.09
C VAL A 191 5.31 3.34 -28.69
N ILE A 192 5.58 4.17 -27.68
CA ILE A 192 5.40 3.82 -26.28
C ILE A 192 4.28 4.70 -25.75
N GLU A 193 3.08 4.16 -25.62
CA GLU A 193 1.97 4.83 -24.96
C GLU A 193 2.16 4.69 -23.45
N GLY A 194 2.42 5.80 -22.74
CA GLY A 194 2.61 5.81 -21.30
C GLY A 194 3.91 6.47 -20.83
N ASP A 195 4.03 6.53 -19.51
CA ASP A 195 5.10 7.24 -18.82
C ASP A 195 6.36 6.36 -18.63
N VAL A 196 7.55 6.90 -18.87
CA VAL A 196 8.82 6.14 -18.80
C VAL A 196 9.74 6.73 -17.76
N VAL A 197 10.27 5.93 -16.83
CA VAL A 197 11.28 6.35 -15.86
C VAL A 197 12.53 5.48 -15.94
N VAL A 198 13.68 6.14 -16.02
CA VAL A 198 15.03 5.53 -16.04
C VAL A 198 15.81 6.08 -14.86
N SER A 199 15.83 5.32 -13.76
CA SER A 199 16.40 5.75 -12.48
C SER A 199 17.92 5.83 -12.51
N ALA A 200 18.60 4.96 -13.24
CA ALA A 200 20.05 5.00 -13.42
C ALA A 200 20.43 4.60 -14.85
N GLY A 201 20.48 5.58 -15.75
CA GLY A 201 20.89 5.37 -17.14
C GLY A 201 20.36 6.42 -18.09
N ASN A 202 20.57 6.18 -19.39
CA ASN A 202 20.25 7.12 -20.45
C ASN A 202 18.93 6.75 -21.14
N LEU A 203 18.32 7.75 -21.78
CA LEU A 203 17.14 7.58 -22.63
C LEU A 203 17.52 7.87 -24.09
N ASN A 204 17.56 6.85 -24.93
CA ASN A 204 18.02 6.94 -26.31
C ASN A 204 16.85 6.70 -27.29
N ILE A 205 16.25 7.78 -27.75
CA ILE A 205 15.07 7.77 -28.61
C ILE A 205 15.51 8.18 -30.03
N SER A 206 15.36 7.30 -31.01
CA SER A 206 15.79 7.54 -32.39
C SER A 206 14.75 7.05 -33.41
N GLY A 207 13.92 7.96 -33.92
CA GLY A 207 12.83 7.59 -34.82
C GLY A 207 11.72 6.80 -34.11
N CYS A 208 11.47 7.11 -32.85
CA CYS A 208 10.37 6.57 -32.06
C CYS A 208 9.72 7.68 -31.20
N SER A 209 8.54 7.40 -30.66
CA SER A 209 7.76 8.33 -29.82
C SER A 209 7.39 7.73 -28.47
N ILE A 210 7.47 8.57 -27.43
CA ILE A 210 6.89 8.31 -26.11
C ILE A 210 5.66 9.20 -25.98
N GLU A 211 4.49 8.60 -25.89
CA GLU A 211 3.21 9.28 -25.68
C GLU A 211 2.89 9.39 -24.19
N GLY A 212 3.72 10.15 -23.49
CA GLY A 212 3.66 10.33 -22.05
C GLY A 212 4.80 11.21 -21.55
N ASN A 213 4.98 11.21 -20.23
CA ASN A 213 6.13 11.84 -19.59
C ASN A 213 7.34 10.89 -19.60
N ALA A 214 8.53 11.46 -19.65
CA ALA A 214 9.77 10.70 -19.57
C ALA A 214 10.72 11.30 -18.52
N TRP A 215 11.33 10.44 -17.71
CA TRP A 215 12.36 10.81 -16.75
C TRP A 215 13.59 9.94 -16.95
N ALA A 216 14.76 10.55 -17.01
CA ALA A 216 16.05 9.87 -17.02
C ALA A 216 17.03 10.63 -16.14
N THR A 217 17.75 9.93 -15.27
CA THR A 217 18.84 10.57 -14.51
C THR A 217 20.06 10.84 -15.39
N GLY A 218 20.28 10.02 -16.40
CA GLY A 218 21.30 10.21 -17.43
C GLY A 218 20.89 11.17 -18.55
N ALA A 219 21.62 11.12 -19.66
CA ALA A 219 21.37 11.95 -20.83
C ALA A 219 20.18 11.42 -21.64
N ALA A 220 19.49 12.32 -22.34
CA ALA A 220 18.48 11.97 -23.32
C ALA A 220 18.93 12.32 -24.74
N THR A 221 18.92 11.33 -25.63
CA THR A 221 18.95 11.55 -27.08
C THR A 221 17.51 11.56 -27.55
N LEU A 222 17.05 12.67 -28.15
CA LEU A 222 15.63 12.89 -28.38
C LEU A 222 15.15 12.48 -29.78
N GLY A 223 14.13 11.62 -29.77
CA GLY A 223 13.08 11.53 -30.77
C GLY A 223 11.88 12.36 -30.30
N ALA A 224 10.67 11.81 -30.29
CA ALA A 224 9.48 12.54 -29.82
C ALA A 224 9.03 12.09 -28.42
N VAL A 225 8.70 13.05 -27.54
CA VAL A 225 8.07 12.86 -26.23
C VAL A 225 6.89 13.82 -26.18
N THR A 226 5.66 13.31 -26.06
CA THR A 226 4.47 14.19 -26.11
C THR A 226 4.22 14.93 -24.80
N GLY A 227 4.67 14.37 -23.66
CA GLY A 227 4.57 14.97 -22.34
C GLY A 227 5.82 15.73 -21.90
N ASN A 228 6.06 15.76 -20.60
CA ASN A 228 7.24 16.40 -19.99
C ASN A 228 8.46 15.49 -20.11
N LEU A 229 9.65 16.09 -20.19
CA LEU A 229 10.93 15.39 -20.17
C LEU A 229 11.79 15.89 -19.02
N THR A 230 12.28 14.99 -18.19
CA THR A 230 13.37 15.26 -17.25
C THR A 230 14.62 14.47 -17.63
N ALA A 231 15.74 15.15 -17.88
CA ALA A 231 17.02 14.49 -18.22
C ALA A 231 18.22 15.35 -17.78
N SER A 232 19.39 14.76 -17.50
CA SER A 232 20.57 15.55 -17.06
C SER A 232 21.16 16.44 -18.17
N SER A 233 21.02 15.98 -19.42
CA SER A 233 21.31 16.72 -20.63
C SER A 233 20.47 16.20 -21.79
N VAL A 234 20.35 17.02 -22.84
CA VAL A 234 19.69 16.63 -24.08
C VAL A 234 20.59 16.94 -25.27
N ASN A 235 20.72 15.97 -26.18
CA ASN A 235 21.58 16.08 -27.36
C ASN A 235 20.88 16.76 -28.56
N LEU A 236 20.37 17.99 -28.39
CA LEU A 236 19.76 18.80 -29.46
C LEU A 236 19.95 20.30 -29.21
N SER A 237 19.78 21.13 -30.26
CA SER A 237 19.70 22.59 -30.10
C SER A 237 18.38 23.01 -29.45
N GLY A 238 18.38 24.12 -28.70
CA GLY A 238 17.20 24.59 -27.96
C GLY A 238 15.95 24.79 -28.84
N ALA A 239 16.11 25.26 -30.08
CA ALA A 239 15.02 25.43 -31.04
C ALA A 239 14.40 24.11 -31.51
N GLN A 240 15.15 23.00 -31.44
CA GLN A 240 14.65 21.68 -31.81
C GLN A 240 13.92 20.98 -30.65
N LEU A 241 14.20 21.38 -29.40
CA LEU A 241 13.59 20.77 -28.21
C LEU A 241 12.08 20.96 -28.19
N THR A 242 11.58 22.15 -28.50
CA THR A 242 10.13 22.46 -28.48
C THR A 242 9.32 21.68 -29.51
N ASN A 243 9.98 21.17 -30.57
CA ASN A 243 9.35 20.34 -31.60
C ASN A 243 9.44 18.84 -31.27
N ARG A 244 10.13 18.47 -30.20
CA ARG A 244 10.38 17.08 -29.78
C ARG A 244 9.81 16.76 -28.41
N VAL A 245 9.71 17.74 -27.52
CA VAL A 245 9.06 17.63 -26.21
C VAL A 245 7.78 18.46 -26.26
N GLY A 246 6.63 17.81 -26.14
CA GLY A 246 5.33 18.49 -26.16
C GLY A 246 5.02 19.24 -24.86
N GLY A 247 5.63 18.83 -23.75
CA GLY A 247 5.55 19.50 -22.45
C GLY A 247 6.81 20.28 -22.07
N VAL A 248 7.09 20.33 -20.77
CA VAL A 248 8.24 21.03 -20.19
C VAL A 248 9.48 20.12 -20.18
N TYR A 249 10.62 20.67 -20.58
CA TYR A 249 11.91 20.07 -20.30
C TYR A 249 12.47 20.59 -18.97
N THR A 250 12.80 19.67 -18.07
CA THR A 250 13.47 19.93 -16.80
C THR A 250 14.84 19.28 -16.81
N ARG A 251 15.89 20.06 -16.52
CA ARG A 251 17.23 19.49 -16.37
C ARG A 251 17.31 18.75 -15.03
N TYR A 252 17.63 17.46 -15.07
CA TYR A 252 17.81 16.66 -13.88
C TYR A 252 19.02 17.14 -13.06
N THR A 253 18.77 17.35 -11.78
CA THR A 253 19.75 17.49 -10.70
C THR A 253 19.40 16.48 -9.61
N VAL A 254 20.32 16.22 -8.67
CA VAL A 254 20.07 15.30 -7.55
C VAL A 254 18.87 15.69 -6.66
N GLU A 255 18.46 16.96 -6.71
CA GLU A 255 17.30 17.49 -5.98
C GLU A 255 16.01 17.49 -6.83
N THR A 256 16.10 17.19 -8.13
CA THR A 256 14.93 17.17 -9.02
C THR A 256 14.07 15.96 -8.68
N PRO A 257 12.78 16.16 -8.34
CA PRO A 257 11.89 15.05 -8.04
C PRO A 257 11.63 14.24 -9.32
N ILE A 258 11.90 12.93 -9.25
CA ILE A 258 11.54 11.95 -10.27
C ILE A 258 10.72 10.83 -9.62
N PRO A 259 9.85 10.13 -10.37
CA PRO A 259 9.16 8.96 -9.84
C PRO A 259 10.16 7.93 -9.30
N THR A 260 9.93 7.45 -8.08
CA THR A 260 10.81 6.45 -7.46
C THR A 260 10.61 5.10 -8.16
N VAL A 261 11.72 4.48 -8.56
CA VAL A 261 11.72 3.08 -9.02
C VAL A 261 12.03 2.17 -7.83
N PRO A 262 11.15 1.22 -7.47
CA PRO A 262 11.37 0.30 -6.35
C PRO A 262 12.65 -0.52 -6.47
N PRO A 263 13.21 -1.02 -5.34
CA PRO A 263 14.29 -2.00 -5.37
C PRO A 263 13.83 -3.34 -6.00
N TRP A 264 14.79 -4.21 -6.31
CA TRP A 264 14.50 -5.58 -6.71
C TRP A 264 13.92 -6.36 -5.53
N VAL A 265 13.03 -7.30 -5.83
CA VAL A 265 12.44 -8.23 -4.85
C VAL A 265 12.73 -9.66 -5.28
N ASP A 266 13.24 -10.46 -4.35
CA ASP A 266 13.59 -11.85 -4.60
C ASP A 266 12.32 -12.73 -4.50
N LEU A 267 12.04 -13.48 -5.56
CA LEU A 267 10.94 -14.45 -5.59
C LEU A 267 11.51 -15.85 -5.74
N ASN A 268 11.51 -16.61 -4.65
CA ASN A 268 11.91 -18.01 -4.66
C ASN A 268 10.71 -18.94 -4.94
N TYR A 269 10.98 -20.23 -5.17
CA TYR A 269 9.95 -21.26 -5.24
C TYR A 269 9.39 -21.58 -3.85
N ALA A 270 8.28 -20.93 -3.49
CA ALA A 270 7.51 -21.18 -2.28
C ALA A 270 6.05 -21.48 -2.65
N PRO A 271 5.67 -22.75 -2.91
CA PRO A 271 4.33 -23.09 -3.38
C PRO A 271 3.23 -22.78 -2.34
N SER A 272 3.56 -22.73 -1.05
CA SER A 272 2.66 -22.33 0.03
C SER A 272 2.17 -20.89 -0.09
N ASP A 273 2.92 -20.04 -0.79
CA ASP A 273 2.62 -18.61 -0.90
C ASP A 273 1.52 -18.35 -1.94
N TRP A 274 1.17 -19.35 -2.75
CA TRP A 274 0.16 -19.26 -3.80
C TRP A 274 -1.17 -19.81 -3.31
N ILE A 275 -2.05 -18.88 -2.96
CA ILE A 275 -3.39 -19.11 -2.43
C ILE A 275 -4.34 -18.32 -3.31
N ASP A 276 -5.50 -18.90 -3.63
CA ASP A 276 -6.50 -18.23 -4.45
C ASP A 276 -7.32 -17.22 -3.64
N ALA A 277 -8.17 -16.46 -4.33
CA ALA A 277 -9.02 -15.45 -3.67
C ALA A 277 -9.97 -16.06 -2.62
N SER A 278 -10.24 -17.37 -2.67
CA SER A 278 -11.08 -18.08 -1.70
C SER A 278 -10.30 -18.62 -0.49
N GLY A 279 -8.98 -18.43 -0.45
CA GLY A 279 -8.11 -18.92 0.63
C GLY A 279 -7.63 -20.35 0.43
N VAL A 280 -7.79 -20.93 -0.77
CA VAL A 280 -7.36 -22.30 -1.08
C VAL A 280 -5.98 -22.30 -1.75
N PRO A 281 -5.00 -23.09 -1.26
CA PRO A 281 -3.69 -23.20 -1.92
C PRO A 281 -3.78 -23.75 -3.34
N TYR A 282 -2.90 -23.27 -4.23
CA TYR A 282 -2.80 -23.77 -5.59
C TYR A 282 -2.31 -25.22 -5.59
N GLN A 283 -2.79 -26.01 -6.54
CA GLN A 283 -2.38 -27.41 -6.65
C GLN A 283 -1.03 -27.53 -7.36
N VAL A 284 -0.03 -28.12 -6.71
CA VAL A 284 1.28 -28.38 -7.32
C VAL A 284 1.22 -29.63 -8.20
N THR A 285 1.69 -29.49 -9.44
CA THR A 285 1.79 -30.55 -10.44
C THR A 285 3.17 -30.50 -11.13
N SER A 286 3.70 -31.65 -11.53
CA SER A 286 4.93 -31.71 -12.34
C SER A 286 4.61 -31.52 -13.82
N ILE A 287 5.51 -30.87 -14.56
CA ILE A 287 5.40 -30.67 -16.02
C ILE A 287 5.53 -31.97 -16.84
N GLY A 288 6.02 -33.06 -16.23
CA GLY A 288 6.35 -34.30 -16.93
C GLY A 288 7.75 -34.27 -17.59
N ALA A 289 8.23 -35.43 -18.02
CA ALA A 289 9.62 -35.61 -18.48
C ALA A 289 9.96 -34.92 -19.82
N ASN A 290 8.95 -34.52 -20.59
CA ASN A 290 9.14 -33.93 -21.92
C ASN A 290 9.46 -32.42 -21.88
N CYS A 291 9.31 -31.76 -20.73
CA CYS A 291 9.61 -30.34 -20.56
C CYS A 291 8.89 -29.40 -21.54
N THR A 292 7.67 -29.78 -21.91
CA THR A 292 6.84 -29.06 -22.88
C THR A 292 5.48 -28.73 -22.27
N ILE A 293 5.10 -27.46 -22.39
CA ILE A 293 3.75 -26.98 -22.09
C ILE A 293 2.90 -27.15 -23.35
N ASP A 294 1.89 -28.00 -23.26
CA ASP A 294 0.88 -28.16 -24.29
C ASP A 294 -0.52 -28.29 -23.64
N ALA A 295 -1.54 -28.43 -24.48
CA ALA A 295 -2.93 -28.58 -24.02
C ALA A 295 -3.14 -29.81 -23.12
N SER A 296 -2.38 -30.90 -23.34
CA SER A 296 -2.50 -32.13 -22.54
C SER A 296 -1.91 -31.95 -21.14
N THR A 297 -0.74 -31.30 -21.04
CA THR A 297 -0.08 -30.98 -19.76
C THR A 297 -0.99 -30.10 -18.89
N LEU A 298 -1.61 -29.07 -19.47
CA LEU A 298 -2.50 -28.19 -18.71
C LEU A 298 -3.83 -28.83 -18.33
N THR A 299 -4.42 -29.64 -19.23
CA THR A 299 -5.67 -30.35 -18.91
C THR A 299 -5.46 -31.35 -17.78
N ALA A 300 -4.33 -32.06 -17.78
CA ALA A 300 -3.98 -32.97 -16.70
C ALA A 300 -3.71 -32.23 -15.38
N ALA A 301 -3.05 -31.07 -15.43
CA ALA A 301 -2.75 -30.27 -14.25
C ALA A 301 -4.01 -29.67 -13.61
N ALA A 302 -4.92 -29.11 -14.40
CA ALA A 302 -6.06 -28.33 -13.91
C ALA A 302 -7.12 -29.14 -13.13
N ASN A 303 -7.05 -30.47 -13.14
CA ASN A 303 -7.89 -31.45 -12.41
C ASN A 303 -9.05 -30.85 -11.56
N GLY A 304 -10.16 -30.49 -12.22
CA GLY A 304 -11.35 -29.92 -11.56
C GLY A 304 -11.48 -28.38 -11.58
N GLY A 305 -10.66 -27.67 -12.37
CA GLY A 305 -10.75 -26.22 -12.57
C GLY A 305 -10.08 -25.38 -11.48
N ARG A 306 -9.25 -26.00 -10.63
CA ARG A 306 -8.50 -25.29 -9.58
C ARG A 306 -7.25 -24.60 -10.15
N PRO A 307 -6.79 -23.49 -9.55
CA PRO A 307 -5.49 -22.93 -9.89
C PRO A 307 -4.34 -23.90 -9.61
N VAL A 308 -3.31 -23.87 -10.46
CA VAL A 308 -2.22 -24.85 -10.42
C VAL A 308 -0.85 -24.21 -10.46
N ILE A 309 0.12 -24.89 -9.83
CA ILE A 309 1.55 -24.61 -9.96
C ILE A 309 2.20 -25.76 -10.73
N ILE A 310 2.80 -25.46 -11.87
CA ILE A 310 3.63 -26.38 -12.64
C ILE A 310 5.08 -26.18 -12.23
N ASN A 311 5.66 -27.15 -11.53
CA ASN A 311 7.06 -27.12 -11.14
C ASN A 311 7.93 -27.91 -12.13
N ALA A 312 8.80 -27.19 -12.84
CA ALA A 312 9.76 -27.73 -13.80
C ALA A 312 11.23 -27.58 -13.36
N LEU A 313 11.51 -27.00 -12.19
CA LEU A 313 12.87 -26.60 -11.78
C LEU A 313 13.87 -27.75 -11.73
N SER A 314 13.45 -28.91 -11.21
CA SER A 314 14.31 -30.09 -11.10
C SER A 314 14.22 -31.04 -12.30
N VAL A 315 13.05 -31.15 -12.91
CA VAL A 315 12.79 -32.10 -14.01
C VAL A 315 13.34 -31.57 -15.34
N CYS A 316 13.36 -30.24 -15.50
CA CYS A 316 13.73 -29.55 -16.73
C CYS A 316 14.88 -28.58 -16.49
N PRO A 317 16.10 -29.08 -16.24
CA PRO A 317 17.26 -28.23 -15.96
C PRO A 317 17.59 -27.29 -17.13
N SER A 318 17.35 -27.74 -18.36
CA SER A 318 17.51 -26.94 -19.58
C SER A 318 16.33 -26.01 -19.87
N GLY A 319 15.34 -25.93 -18.97
CA GLY A 319 14.17 -25.08 -19.10
C GLY A 319 13.00 -25.72 -19.85
N VAL A 320 12.01 -24.90 -20.15
CA VAL A 320 10.70 -25.34 -20.64
C VAL A 320 10.41 -24.75 -22.01
N THR A 321 9.80 -25.57 -22.87
CA THR A 321 9.28 -25.14 -24.17
C THR A 321 7.75 -25.18 -24.18
N ALA A 322 7.14 -24.58 -25.19
CA ALA A 322 5.70 -24.66 -25.43
C ALA A 322 5.45 -24.83 -26.93
N VAL A 323 4.35 -25.51 -27.28
CA VAL A 323 4.01 -25.80 -28.68
C VAL A 323 2.51 -25.60 -28.94
N GLY A 324 2.19 -25.04 -30.11
CA GLY A 324 0.83 -24.85 -30.57
C GLY A 324 -0.02 -23.94 -29.69
N THR A 325 -1.33 -24.22 -29.65
CA THR A 325 -2.29 -23.47 -28.83
C THR A 325 -2.49 -24.15 -27.48
N VAL A 326 -2.00 -23.49 -26.44
CA VAL A 326 -2.11 -23.85 -25.04
C VAL A 326 -3.37 -23.21 -24.45
N LYS A 327 -4.31 -24.04 -23.97
CA LYS A 327 -5.60 -23.57 -23.41
C LYS A 327 -5.65 -23.74 -21.89
N LEU A 328 -5.95 -22.66 -21.18
CA LEU A 328 -6.03 -22.61 -19.72
C LEU A 328 -7.50 -22.66 -19.28
N SER A 329 -7.85 -23.57 -18.38
CA SER A 329 -9.17 -23.65 -17.73
C SER A 329 -9.22 -23.02 -16.34
N SER A 330 -8.06 -22.64 -15.81
CA SER A 330 -7.87 -22.03 -14.49
C SER A 330 -6.57 -21.21 -14.51
N ASP A 331 -6.29 -20.53 -13.41
CA ASP A 331 -5.06 -19.76 -13.23
C ASP A 331 -3.84 -20.70 -13.09
N VAL A 332 -2.73 -20.37 -13.74
CA VAL A 332 -1.54 -21.25 -13.84
C VAL A 332 -0.27 -20.51 -13.48
N VAL A 333 0.55 -21.08 -12.61
CA VAL A 333 1.89 -20.60 -12.29
C VAL A 333 2.88 -21.63 -12.79
N ILE A 334 3.91 -21.21 -13.53
CA ILE A 334 4.92 -22.11 -14.09
C ILE A 334 6.29 -21.68 -13.57
N PHE A 335 6.94 -22.56 -12.82
CA PHE A 335 8.31 -22.36 -12.36
C PHE A 335 9.27 -23.18 -13.21
N ALA A 336 10.25 -22.52 -13.83
CA ALA A 336 11.29 -23.16 -14.64
C ALA A 336 12.61 -22.39 -14.56
N ASN A 337 13.73 -23.02 -14.92
CA ASN A 337 15.03 -22.35 -14.94
C ASN A 337 15.19 -21.37 -16.12
N ASN A 338 14.49 -21.63 -17.23
CA ASN A 338 14.37 -20.75 -18.38
C ASN A 338 13.15 -21.15 -19.22
N PHE A 339 12.77 -20.29 -20.16
CA PHE A 339 11.65 -20.52 -21.07
C PHE A 339 12.08 -20.23 -22.50
N THR A 340 11.75 -21.15 -23.41
CA THR A 340 12.04 -21.01 -24.84
C THR A 340 10.79 -21.32 -25.65
N PHE A 341 10.10 -20.28 -26.11
CA PHE A 341 8.88 -20.39 -26.92
C PHE A 341 9.19 -19.94 -28.34
N VAL A 342 9.09 -20.87 -29.29
CA VAL A 342 9.54 -20.64 -30.65
C VAL A 342 8.51 -21.20 -31.62
N ASN A 343 8.23 -20.42 -32.67
CA ASN A 343 7.36 -20.79 -33.80
C ASN A 343 5.90 -21.06 -33.43
N ASN A 344 5.06 -20.02 -33.53
CA ASN A 344 3.60 -20.10 -33.47
C ASN A 344 3.04 -20.69 -32.16
N VAL A 345 3.50 -20.17 -31.03
CA VAL A 345 2.98 -20.54 -29.70
C VAL A 345 1.90 -19.55 -29.28
N GLN A 346 0.75 -20.07 -28.84
CA GLN A 346 -0.36 -19.24 -28.38
C GLN A 346 -0.88 -19.73 -27.04
N PHE A 347 -1.06 -18.81 -26.09
CA PHE A 347 -1.77 -19.08 -24.84
C PHE A 347 -3.14 -18.41 -24.87
N GLN A 348 -4.19 -19.14 -24.49
CA GLN A 348 -5.55 -18.60 -24.41
C GLN A 348 -6.37 -19.27 -23.30
N SER A 349 -7.51 -18.69 -22.95
CA SER A 349 -8.50 -19.37 -22.11
C SER A 349 -9.17 -20.51 -22.89
N SER A 350 -9.56 -21.57 -22.19
CA SER A 350 -10.41 -22.63 -22.73
C SER A 350 -11.88 -22.22 -22.76
N SER A 351 -12.23 -21.09 -22.14
CA SER A 351 -13.58 -20.54 -22.04
C SER A 351 -13.59 -19.04 -22.35
N THR A 352 -14.72 -18.37 -22.11
CA THR A 352 -14.80 -16.90 -22.18
C THR A 352 -14.32 -16.22 -20.89
N SER A 353 -14.09 -16.99 -19.82
CA SER A 353 -13.54 -16.49 -18.57
C SER A 353 -12.09 -16.07 -18.76
N ARG A 354 -11.71 -14.98 -18.10
CA ARG A 354 -10.33 -14.51 -18.07
C ARG A 354 -9.53 -15.27 -17.01
N HIS A 355 -8.35 -15.75 -17.39
CA HIS A 355 -7.44 -16.46 -16.49
C HIS A 355 -6.07 -15.77 -16.43
N LYS A 356 -5.34 -16.05 -15.36
CA LYS A 356 -3.99 -15.53 -15.13
C LYS A 356 -2.94 -16.61 -15.37
N VAL A 357 -1.81 -16.22 -15.96
CA VAL A 357 -0.64 -17.09 -16.10
C VAL A 357 0.61 -16.38 -15.60
N TRP A 358 1.39 -17.05 -14.78
CA TRP A 358 2.70 -16.57 -14.34
C TRP A 358 3.79 -17.48 -14.88
N PHE A 359 4.79 -16.90 -15.51
CA PHE A 359 6.03 -17.58 -15.87
C PHE A 359 7.14 -17.07 -14.97
N ILE A 360 7.71 -17.95 -14.18
CA ILE A 360 8.62 -17.59 -13.10
C ILE A 360 9.92 -18.36 -13.27
N THR A 361 10.99 -17.62 -13.53
CA THR A 361 12.35 -18.05 -13.21
C THR A 361 12.66 -17.50 -11.83
N PRO A 362 12.71 -18.34 -10.77
CA PRO A 362 12.86 -17.84 -9.40
C PRO A 362 14.21 -17.17 -9.19
N ASP A 363 14.30 -16.18 -8.33
CA ASP A 363 15.60 -15.73 -7.83
C ASP A 363 16.02 -16.64 -6.68
N LEU A 364 17.14 -17.36 -6.87
CA LEU A 364 17.61 -18.36 -5.92
C LEU A 364 18.56 -17.77 -4.86
N VAL A 365 18.89 -16.48 -4.98
CA VAL A 365 19.77 -15.78 -4.05
C VAL A 365 18.96 -14.65 -3.40
N ALA A 366 18.85 -14.69 -2.07
CA ALA A 366 18.11 -13.68 -1.31
C ALA A 366 19.03 -12.48 -0.99
N ASP A 367 19.37 -11.68 -2.00
CA ASP A 367 20.26 -10.52 -1.89
C ASP A 367 19.62 -9.19 -2.35
N HIS A 368 18.33 -9.19 -2.67
CA HIS A 368 17.59 -8.04 -3.21
C HIS A 368 18.23 -7.50 -4.50
N LEU A 369 18.86 -8.39 -5.27
CA LEU A 369 19.43 -8.12 -6.57
C LEU A 369 18.99 -9.24 -7.53
N PRO A 370 18.75 -8.94 -8.81
CA PRO A 370 18.37 -9.97 -9.76
C PRO A 370 19.55 -10.88 -10.08
N THR A 371 19.65 -12.00 -9.38
CA THR A 371 20.77 -12.93 -9.51
C THR A 371 20.41 -14.08 -10.43
N CYS A 372 20.78 -13.96 -11.72
CA CYS A 372 20.64 -15.04 -12.68
C CYS A 372 21.71 -16.12 -12.43
N GLY A 373 21.30 -17.24 -11.83
CA GLY A 373 22.18 -18.36 -11.49
C GLY A 373 22.69 -19.13 -12.70
N ALA A 374 23.76 -19.91 -12.52
CA ALA A 374 24.41 -20.65 -13.61
C ALA A 374 23.53 -21.72 -14.28
N SER A 375 22.55 -22.26 -13.56
CA SER A 375 21.56 -23.21 -14.11
C SER A 375 20.35 -22.52 -14.74
N GLN A 376 20.27 -21.19 -14.64
CA GLN A 376 19.15 -20.40 -15.12
C GLN A 376 19.50 -19.76 -16.45
N GLY A 377 18.47 -19.37 -17.18
CA GLY A 377 18.63 -18.77 -18.49
C GLY A 377 17.52 -17.81 -18.83
N ASP A 378 17.72 -17.18 -19.96
CA ASP A 378 16.86 -16.15 -20.51
C ASP A 378 15.45 -16.66 -20.81
N PHE A 379 14.49 -15.74 -20.78
CA PHE A 379 13.15 -15.95 -21.30
C PHE A 379 13.14 -15.57 -22.79
N TRP A 380 13.06 -16.56 -23.67
CA TRP A 380 13.11 -16.38 -25.11
C TRP A 380 11.76 -16.62 -25.77
N MET A 381 11.34 -15.65 -26.58
CA MET A 381 10.22 -15.79 -27.51
C MET A 381 10.64 -15.37 -28.90
N LYS A 382 10.48 -16.29 -29.86
CA LYS A 382 10.88 -16.06 -31.26
C LYS A 382 9.81 -16.53 -32.22
N ASN A 383 9.60 -15.74 -33.27
CA ASN A 383 8.84 -16.12 -34.46
C ASN A 383 7.38 -16.49 -34.14
N SER A 384 6.54 -15.49 -33.93
CA SER A 384 5.11 -15.65 -33.62
C SER A 384 4.84 -16.26 -32.24
N PHE A 385 4.52 -15.38 -31.29
CA PHE A 385 4.03 -15.74 -29.95
C PHE A 385 2.88 -14.82 -29.56
N THR A 386 1.82 -15.38 -28.98
CA THR A 386 0.63 -14.59 -28.58
C THR A 386 0.08 -15.02 -27.22
N ILE A 387 -0.09 -14.07 -26.30
CA ILE A 387 -1.04 -14.16 -25.19
C ILE A 387 -2.38 -13.57 -25.64
N ALA A 388 -3.42 -14.40 -25.73
CA ALA A 388 -4.73 -13.94 -26.15
C ALA A 388 -5.35 -12.95 -25.14
N PRO A 389 -6.24 -12.02 -25.54
CA PRO A 389 -6.89 -11.06 -24.64
C PRO A 389 -7.73 -11.67 -23.50
N THR A 390 -8.03 -12.96 -23.60
CA THR A 390 -8.67 -13.77 -22.56
C THR A 390 -7.73 -14.14 -21.41
N LEU A 391 -6.44 -13.80 -21.51
CA LEU A 391 -5.45 -14.04 -20.47
C LEU A 391 -4.76 -12.75 -20.04
N ASP A 392 -4.33 -12.76 -18.79
CA ASP A 392 -3.36 -11.84 -18.21
C ASP A 392 -2.10 -12.65 -17.93
N ALA A 393 -0.93 -12.24 -18.44
CA ALA A 393 0.32 -12.96 -18.25
C ALA A 393 1.35 -12.15 -17.46
N MET A 394 2.07 -12.77 -16.55
CA MET A 394 3.20 -12.14 -15.88
C MET A 394 4.47 -12.95 -16.11
N THR A 395 5.57 -12.25 -16.40
CA THR A 395 6.90 -12.86 -16.36
C THR A 395 7.70 -12.27 -15.22
N TYR A 396 8.25 -13.13 -14.36
CA TYR A 396 9.27 -12.78 -13.38
C TYR A 396 10.55 -13.54 -13.73
N THR A 397 11.67 -12.84 -13.92
CA THR A 397 12.96 -13.49 -14.17
C THR A 397 14.15 -12.61 -13.76
N PRO A 398 15.12 -13.12 -12.97
CA PRO A 398 16.38 -12.43 -12.71
C PRO A 398 17.33 -12.45 -13.92
N CYS A 399 16.95 -13.15 -15.00
CA CYS A 399 17.68 -13.24 -16.26
C CYS A 399 17.08 -12.30 -17.31
N ARG A 400 17.60 -12.36 -18.54
CA ARG A 400 17.15 -11.50 -19.65
C ARG A 400 15.80 -11.95 -20.22
N PHE A 401 14.96 -10.99 -20.58
CA PHE A 401 13.77 -11.20 -21.38
C PHE A 401 14.01 -10.80 -22.85
N ASN A 402 13.61 -11.66 -23.79
CA ASN A 402 13.83 -11.43 -25.21
C ASN A 402 12.61 -11.81 -26.06
N ALA A 403 11.98 -10.80 -26.64
CA ALA A 403 10.84 -10.92 -27.54
C ALA A 403 11.22 -10.48 -28.95
N MET A 404 11.16 -11.39 -29.91
CA MET A 404 11.52 -11.12 -31.31
C MET A 404 10.52 -11.69 -32.32
N ASN A 405 10.28 -10.92 -33.39
CA ASN A 405 9.55 -11.33 -34.60
C ASN A 405 8.08 -11.70 -34.34
N ASN A 406 7.18 -10.72 -34.41
CA ASN A 406 5.73 -10.89 -34.28
C ASN A 406 5.34 -11.46 -32.91
N PHE A 407 5.44 -10.62 -31.87
CA PHE A 407 5.10 -10.97 -30.50
C PHE A 407 3.89 -10.17 -30.05
N GLU A 408 2.92 -10.80 -29.41
CA GLU A 408 1.80 -10.11 -28.78
C GLU A 408 1.66 -10.58 -27.33
N TRP A 409 1.73 -9.63 -26.40
CA TRP A 409 1.63 -9.90 -24.98
C TRP A 409 0.64 -8.99 -24.31
N ARG A 410 -0.12 -9.56 -23.37
CA ARG A 410 -1.00 -8.81 -22.50
C ARG A 410 -0.69 -9.16 -21.05
N GLY A 411 -0.24 -8.18 -20.27
CA GLY A 411 0.18 -8.47 -18.90
C GLY A 411 1.25 -7.56 -18.32
N GLN A 412 2.10 -8.17 -17.49
CA GLN A 412 3.13 -7.50 -16.71
C GLN A 412 4.50 -8.18 -16.89
N LEU A 413 5.57 -7.39 -16.87
CA LEU A 413 6.95 -7.88 -16.96
C LEU A 413 7.78 -7.39 -15.77
N TYR A 414 8.51 -8.30 -15.14
CA TYR A 414 9.48 -8.03 -14.09
C TYR A 414 10.78 -8.79 -14.42
N ALA A 415 11.75 -8.10 -15.01
CA ALA A 415 12.93 -8.75 -15.58
C ALA A 415 14.24 -7.99 -15.33
N ASN A 416 15.38 -8.66 -15.57
CA ASN A 416 16.70 -8.07 -15.51
C ASN A 416 17.45 -8.26 -16.85
N GLY A 417 18.72 -7.86 -16.93
CA GLY A 417 19.57 -8.06 -18.10
C GLY A 417 19.32 -7.04 -19.22
N ALA A 418 19.84 -7.34 -20.41
CA ALA A 418 19.72 -6.48 -21.58
C ALA A 418 18.46 -6.83 -22.39
N ASN A 419 17.29 -6.36 -21.96
CA ASN A 419 16.01 -6.80 -22.51
C ASN A 419 15.80 -6.33 -23.96
N ASP A 420 15.16 -7.17 -24.78
CA ASP A 420 14.95 -6.91 -26.21
C ASP A 420 13.48 -7.08 -26.60
N PHE A 421 12.96 -6.11 -27.35
CA PHE A 421 11.66 -6.11 -28.02
C PHE A 421 11.88 -5.68 -29.47
N LYS A 422 11.91 -6.65 -30.39
CA LYS A 422 12.36 -6.41 -31.77
C LYS A 422 11.40 -7.00 -32.80
N ASN A 423 11.19 -6.25 -33.87
CA ASN A 423 10.47 -6.68 -35.08
C ASN A 423 9.00 -7.01 -34.81
N ASN A 424 8.13 -5.98 -34.87
CA ASN A 424 6.68 -6.10 -34.74
C ASN A 424 6.26 -6.74 -33.40
N THR A 425 6.66 -6.15 -32.29
CA THR A 425 6.26 -6.59 -30.95
C THR A 425 5.15 -5.71 -30.41
N ARG A 426 4.10 -6.30 -29.84
CA ARG A 426 3.00 -5.61 -29.17
C ARG A 426 2.95 -6.00 -27.70
N PHE A 427 2.92 -5.01 -26.81
CA PHE A 427 2.74 -5.21 -25.38
C PHE A 427 1.55 -4.39 -24.87
N GLU A 428 0.54 -5.05 -24.35
CA GLU A 428 -0.61 -4.45 -23.68
C GLU A 428 -0.48 -4.65 -22.18
N SER A 429 -0.54 -3.57 -21.39
CA SER A 429 -0.43 -3.68 -19.94
C SER A 429 -1.66 -4.30 -19.28
N ALA A 430 -1.42 -5.24 -18.38
CA ALA A 430 -2.39 -5.66 -17.39
C ALA A 430 -1.67 -6.06 -16.09
N PRO A 431 -1.97 -5.43 -14.95
CA PRO A 431 -1.27 -5.72 -13.70
C PRO A 431 -1.75 -7.05 -13.10
N LEU A 432 -0.79 -7.88 -12.65
CA LEU A 432 -1.08 -9.15 -11.97
C LEU A 432 -0.52 -9.19 -10.56
N GLY A 433 0.72 -8.74 -10.36
CA GLY A 433 1.47 -8.83 -9.11
C GLY A 433 1.97 -10.24 -8.76
N LEU A 434 2.56 -10.36 -7.57
CA LEU A 434 3.19 -11.56 -7.03
C LEU A 434 2.70 -11.85 -5.60
N PRO A 435 2.71 -13.12 -5.15
CA PRO A 435 2.20 -13.47 -3.82
C PRO A 435 3.03 -12.81 -2.73
N GLY A 436 2.37 -12.04 -1.85
CA GLY A 436 3.01 -11.38 -0.72
C GLY A 436 3.98 -10.27 -1.10
N ILE A 437 3.99 -9.80 -2.35
CA ILE A 437 4.95 -8.78 -2.80
C ILE A 437 4.19 -7.58 -3.36
N ASP A 438 4.50 -6.40 -2.81
CA ASP A 438 4.07 -5.12 -3.37
C ASP A 438 5.17 -4.58 -4.28
N LEU A 439 4.94 -4.68 -5.59
CA LEU A 439 5.87 -4.22 -6.62
C LEU A 439 5.87 -2.70 -6.80
N ASP A 440 4.96 -1.96 -6.17
CA ASP A 440 4.99 -0.49 -6.18
C ASP A 440 5.99 0.08 -5.19
N THR A 441 6.27 -0.66 -4.12
CA THR A 441 7.18 -0.24 -3.04
C THR A 441 8.42 -1.12 -2.95
N GLY A 442 8.39 -2.32 -3.54
CA GLY A 442 9.43 -3.33 -3.39
C GLY A 442 9.40 -3.99 -2.01
N THR A 443 8.23 -4.01 -1.35
CA THR A 443 8.08 -4.61 -0.02
C THR A 443 7.57 -6.04 -0.13
N VAL A 444 8.07 -6.91 0.76
CA VAL A 444 7.68 -8.31 0.86
C VAL A 444 6.99 -8.52 2.20
N THR A 445 5.76 -9.02 2.15
CA THR A 445 4.94 -9.42 3.29
C THR A 445 5.04 -10.93 3.47
N GLY A 446 5.28 -11.37 4.71
CA GLY A 446 5.34 -12.80 5.02
C GLY A 446 3.98 -13.48 4.85
N GLY A 447 3.97 -14.74 4.40
CA GLY A 447 2.74 -15.52 4.23
C GLY A 447 2.13 -15.47 2.82
N GLY A 448 2.81 -14.83 1.87
CA GLY A 448 2.43 -14.88 0.46
C GLY A 448 1.06 -14.25 0.20
N SER A 449 0.24 -14.95 -0.59
CA SER A 449 -1.12 -14.53 -0.95
C SER A 449 -2.21 -15.08 -0.02
N ALA A 450 -1.84 -15.55 1.19
CA ALA A 450 -2.80 -15.97 2.22
C ALA A 450 -3.70 -14.84 2.71
N GLY A 451 -3.34 -13.59 2.39
CA GLY A 451 -3.92 -12.41 3.00
C GLY A 451 -3.40 -12.21 4.43
N ALA A 452 -3.76 -11.09 5.02
CA ALA A 452 -3.41 -10.73 6.38
C ALA A 452 -4.63 -10.20 7.10
N VAL A 453 -4.80 -10.60 8.36
CA VAL A 453 -5.76 -9.98 9.27
C VAL A 453 -5.19 -8.63 9.69
N PRO A 454 -6.01 -7.56 9.77
CA PRO A 454 -5.51 -6.26 10.19
C PRO A 454 -4.93 -6.33 11.60
N ARG A 455 -3.81 -5.64 11.83
CA ARG A 455 -3.14 -5.59 13.13
C ARG A 455 -3.00 -4.17 13.61
N LEU A 456 -3.33 -3.96 14.87
CA LEU A 456 -3.00 -2.72 15.56
C LEU A 456 -1.53 -2.78 15.99
N GLY A 457 -0.77 -1.77 15.59
CA GLY A 457 0.61 -1.58 16.01
C GLY A 457 0.74 -0.82 17.33
N ASN A 458 1.92 -0.22 17.56
CA ASN A 458 2.18 0.51 18.79
C ASN A 458 1.36 1.80 18.88
N MET A 459 1.04 2.21 20.10
CA MET A 459 0.48 3.53 20.36
C MET A 459 1.59 4.58 20.20
N THR A 460 1.42 5.52 19.26
CA THR A 460 2.41 6.55 18.96
C THR A 460 2.12 7.86 19.68
N SER A 461 0.86 8.12 20.02
CA SER A 461 0.46 9.31 20.77
C SER A 461 -0.79 9.03 21.59
N MET A 462 -0.86 9.61 22.78
CA MET A 462 -2.08 9.77 23.55
C MET A 462 -2.07 11.16 24.17
N ARG A 463 -3.14 11.93 23.93
CA ARG A 463 -3.25 13.29 24.48
C ARG A 463 -4.69 13.63 24.78
N ASP A 464 -4.86 14.50 25.78
CA ASP A 464 -6.13 15.15 26.04
C ASP A 464 -6.38 16.20 24.94
N LEU A 465 -7.60 16.23 24.43
CA LEU A 465 -8.09 17.27 23.55
C LEU A 465 -8.86 18.24 24.43
N SER A 466 -8.21 19.35 24.80
CA SER A 466 -8.91 20.42 25.52
C SER A 466 -10.17 20.79 24.76
N ASP A 467 -11.32 20.72 25.42
CA ASP A 467 -12.56 21.29 24.90
C ASP A 467 -12.29 22.77 24.60
N GLY A 468 -12.42 23.13 23.32
CA GLY A 468 -12.15 24.49 22.85
C GLY A 468 -13.09 25.52 23.46
#